data_AF-A0A4Q1HPT5-F1
#
_entry.id   AF-A0A4Q1HPT5-F1
#
_cell.length_a   1.000
_cell.length_b   1.000
_cell.length_c   1.000
_cell.angle_alpha   90.00
_cell.angle_beta   90.00
_cell.angle_gamma   90.00
#
_symmetry.space_group_name_H-M   'P 1'
#
loop_
_entity.id
_entity.type
_entity.pdbx_description
1 polymer ?
#
loop_
_entity_poly.entity_id
_entity_poly.type
_entity_poly.pdbx_seq_one_letter_code
_entity_poly.pdbx_strand_id
1 'polypeptide(L)'
;MSKRIRARVWLVLGILIGLGVTAGVAASLDVLPGQRGKPDKVLAVLGDGKKGPEGMAWIPGGEFAMGSDARMSQPNERPAHKVRLSGFWMDTHDVTNQEFARFVAATGYVTTAERKPRWEDLQVQLPPGTPRPDDSKLVPGAMVFVGTASEVSLRDFSQWWRYVPGADWRHPQGPQSNIIGKEDHPVVQVSYEDAQAYAKWAGKRLPTEAEWEFAARGGLEQATYVWGNELAPNGRPMANIWDTRESQPFPVVTDEKIPVGTTPVGTYAPNNYGLYDMAGNVWQWTGDWYRADAFRIEAQYRQPPLDPAGPAQSFDPDDPGVPSAAPKRVTRGGSFLCSDTYCISYRTSARRGTDPMNSMSHLGFRTVMTQAQWQLAQANKHSVAVR
;
A
#
# COMPACT_ATOMS: atom_id res chain seq x y z
N MET A 1 4.47 -66.00 -44.89
CA MET A 1 5.95 -66.13 -44.93
C MET A 1 6.52 -65.95 -43.53
N SER A 2 7.09 -67.04 -43.00
CA SER A 2 8.17 -67.17 -42.01
C SER A 2 8.30 -66.26 -40.76
N LYS A 3 7.89 -66.83 -39.60
CA LYS A 3 8.64 -67.07 -38.33
C LYS A 3 9.26 -65.86 -37.58
N ARG A 4 8.85 -65.49 -36.35
CA ARG A 4 8.93 -66.13 -34.99
C ARG A 4 10.34 -66.32 -34.39
N ILE A 5 10.54 -65.69 -33.19
CA ILE A 5 11.15 -66.20 -31.93
C ILE A 5 12.58 -65.75 -31.49
N ARG A 6 12.58 -65.02 -30.35
CA ARG A 6 13.36 -65.09 -29.06
C ARG A 6 14.80 -65.64 -28.98
N ALA A 7 15.63 -64.99 -28.15
CA ALA A 7 16.32 -65.51 -26.93
C ALA A 7 17.30 -64.43 -26.38
N ARG A 8 17.22 -63.95 -25.13
CA ARG A 8 17.65 -64.47 -23.80
C ARG A 8 19.19 -64.59 -23.58
N VAL A 9 19.66 -63.71 -22.67
CA VAL A 9 20.56 -63.90 -21.50
C VAL A 9 21.70 -64.91 -21.61
N TRP A 10 22.93 -64.46 -21.32
CA TRP A 10 23.98 -65.28 -20.72
C TRP A 10 24.69 -64.56 -19.56
N LEU A 11 24.94 -65.34 -18.53
CA LEU A 11 25.61 -65.07 -17.26
C LEU A 11 26.94 -65.81 -17.31
N VAL A 12 28.06 -65.19 -16.92
CA VAL A 12 29.31 -65.91 -16.63
C VAL A 12 29.89 -65.40 -15.33
N LEU A 13 30.04 -66.34 -14.39
CA LEU A 13 30.70 -66.23 -13.09
C LEU A 13 32.23 -66.25 -13.29
N GLY A 14 32.96 -65.46 -12.50
CA GLY A 14 34.40 -65.61 -12.32
C GLY A 14 34.81 -65.06 -10.94
N ILE A 15 35.28 -65.96 -10.06
CA ILE A 15 35.92 -65.64 -8.78
C ILE A 15 37.40 -66.01 -8.92
N LEU A 16 38.31 -65.12 -8.50
CA LEU A 16 39.43 -65.40 -7.54
C LEU A 16 40.39 -64.20 -7.39
N ILE A 17 40.35 -63.60 -6.19
CA ILE A 17 41.42 -63.20 -5.24
C ILE A 17 42.69 -62.50 -5.75
N GLY A 18 43.01 -61.34 -5.15
CA GLY A 18 44.40 -60.86 -5.05
C GLY A 18 44.61 -59.45 -4.45
N LEU A 19 44.83 -59.41 -3.12
CA LEU A 19 45.66 -58.45 -2.35
C LEU A 19 45.29 -56.96 -2.29
N GLY A 20 45.16 -56.49 -1.04
CA GLY A 20 44.66 -55.17 -0.67
C GLY A 20 45.69 -54.05 -0.65
N VAL A 21 45.15 -52.83 -0.64
CA VAL A 21 45.77 -51.62 -0.09
C VAL A 21 44.65 -50.81 0.56
N THR A 22 44.92 -50.38 1.78
CA THR A 22 44.11 -49.55 2.67
C THR A 22 43.77 -48.18 2.09
N ALA A 23 42.50 -47.77 2.12
CA ALA A 23 42.07 -46.38 2.10
C ALA A 23 40.74 -46.24 2.84
N GLY A 24 40.67 -45.28 3.77
CA GLY A 24 39.58 -45.13 4.74
C GLY A 24 38.22 -44.85 4.10
N VAL A 25 37.18 -45.43 4.70
CA VAL A 25 35.78 -45.08 4.43
C VAL A 25 35.50 -43.75 5.12
N ALA A 26 35.63 -42.65 4.38
CA ALA A 26 34.90 -41.43 4.70
C ALA A 26 33.45 -41.67 4.22
N ALA A 27 32.53 -41.84 5.17
CA ALA A 27 31.11 -41.85 4.87
C ALA A 27 30.72 -40.45 4.38
N SER A 28 30.61 -40.28 3.06
CA SER A 28 29.94 -39.14 2.45
C SER A 28 28.45 -39.24 2.79
N LEU A 29 28.05 -38.60 3.88
CA LEU A 29 26.65 -38.23 4.09
C LEU A 29 26.32 -37.19 3.03
N ASP A 30 25.71 -37.64 1.93
CA ASP A 30 24.98 -36.77 1.02
C ASP A 30 23.86 -36.10 1.82
N VAL A 31 24.17 -34.90 2.34
CA VAL A 31 23.16 -33.99 2.89
C VAL A 31 22.34 -33.51 1.70
N LEU A 32 21.26 -34.22 1.42
CA LEU A 32 20.19 -33.73 0.58
C LEU A 32 19.80 -32.33 1.10
N PRO A 33 19.78 -31.30 0.25
CA PRO A 33 19.36 -29.97 0.69
C PRO A 33 17.95 -30.10 1.24
N GLY A 34 17.82 -29.85 2.55
CA GLY A 34 16.56 -29.90 3.26
C GLY A 34 15.54 -29.06 2.51
N GLN A 35 14.41 -29.68 2.19
CA GLN A 35 13.20 -28.97 1.82
C GLN A 35 12.96 -27.93 2.91
N ARG A 36 13.22 -26.65 2.61
CA ARG A 36 12.71 -25.54 3.43
C ARG A 36 11.21 -25.79 3.51
N GLY A 37 10.73 -26.14 4.71
CA GLY A 37 9.30 -26.28 4.98
C GLY A 37 8.59 -25.05 4.44
N LYS A 38 7.40 -25.24 3.85
CA LYS A 38 6.51 -24.12 3.55
C LYS A 38 6.44 -23.25 4.82
N PRO A 39 6.67 -21.93 4.74
CA PRO A 39 6.58 -21.09 5.92
C PRO A 39 5.23 -21.36 6.57
N ASP A 40 5.24 -21.67 7.87
CA ASP A 40 4.00 -21.82 8.64
C ASP A 40 3.14 -20.60 8.33
N LYS A 41 1.89 -20.86 7.93
CA LYS A 41 0.96 -19.80 7.56
C LYS A 41 0.84 -18.90 8.78
N VAL A 42 1.43 -17.71 8.74
CA VAL A 42 1.28 -16.74 9.84
C VAL A 42 -0.21 -16.46 9.94
N LEU A 43 -0.82 -16.92 11.04
CA LEU A 43 -2.24 -16.72 11.26
C LEU A 43 -2.44 -15.28 11.72
N ALA A 44 -3.35 -14.56 11.07
CA ALA A 44 -3.76 -13.23 11.47
C ALA A 44 -4.24 -13.24 12.94
N VAL A 45 -3.67 -12.35 13.76
CA VAL A 45 -4.10 -12.15 15.15
C VAL A 45 -4.95 -10.88 15.17
N LEU A 46 -6.28 -11.04 15.13
CA LEU A 46 -7.22 -9.92 15.13
C LEU A 46 -7.55 -9.49 16.57
N GLY A 47 -7.67 -8.19 16.79
CA GLY A 47 -8.10 -7.63 18.07
C GLY A 47 -9.60 -7.79 18.28
N ASP A 48 -9.99 -8.20 19.48
CA ASP A 48 -11.36 -8.50 19.90
C ASP A 48 -11.91 -7.47 20.92
N GLY A 49 -11.23 -6.33 21.08
CA GLY A 49 -11.51 -5.31 22.08
C GLY A 49 -11.02 -5.67 23.50
N LYS A 50 -10.58 -6.91 23.74
CA LYS A 50 -10.12 -7.40 25.06
C LYS A 50 -8.63 -7.67 25.10
N LYS A 51 -8.11 -8.40 24.10
CA LYS A 51 -6.68 -8.76 23.93
C LYS A 51 -5.97 -7.87 22.91
N GLY A 52 -6.73 -7.14 22.12
CA GLY A 52 -6.25 -6.13 21.19
C GLY A 52 -7.35 -5.13 20.83
N PRO A 53 -7.02 -4.02 20.16
CA PRO A 53 -8.00 -3.07 19.64
C PRO A 53 -8.89 -3.72 18.59
N GLU A 54 -10.21 -3.58 18.76
CA GLU A 54 -11.20 -4.08 17.79
C GLU A 54 -10.98 -3.43 16.42
N GLY A 55 -11.17 -4.21 15.34
CA GLY A 55 -10.96 -3.76 13.97
C GLY A 55 -9.50 -3.62 13.54
N MET A 56 -8.54 -4.08 14.34
CA MET A 56 -7.12 -4.05 14.01
C MET A 56 -6.50 -5.46 14.05
N ALA A 57 -5.46 -5.67 13.24
CA ALA A 57 -4.63 -6.88 13.26
C ALA A 57 -3.27 -6.60 13.90
N TRP A 58 -2.76 -7.55 14.68
CA TRP A 58 -1.42 -7.51 15.21
C TRP A 58 -0.42 -7.90 14.12
N ILE A 59 0.52 -7.01 13.89
CA ILE A 59 1.63 -7.17 12.96
C ILE A 59 2.87 -7.54 13.79
N PRO A 60 3.38 -8.77 13.67
CA PRO A 60 4.54 -9.19 14.46
C PRO A 60 5.77 -8.41 14.03
N GLY A 61 6.57 -7.93 14.99
CA GLY A 61 7.85 -7.30 14.68
C GLY A 61 8.81 -8.28 14.00
N GLY A 62 9.74 -7.75 13.20
CA GLY A 62 10.67 -8.57 12.43
C GLY A 62 11.60 -7.75 11.55
N GLU A 63 12.49 -8.44 10.84
CA GLU A 63 13.31 -7.87 9.78
C GLU A 63 12.72 -8.23 8.42
N PHE A 64 12.72 -7.29 7.48
CA PHE A 64 12.31 -7.56 6.09
C PHE A 64 13.13 -6.76 5.08
N ALA A 65 13.09 -7.21 3.83
CA ALA A 65 13.58 -6.45 2.68
C ALA A 65 12.49 -5.46 2.21
N MET A 66 12.70 -4.18 2.51
CA MET A 66 11.88 -3.05 2.06
C MET A 66 12.34 -2.57 0.68
N GLY A 67 11.40 -2.15 -0.17
CA GLY A 67 11.64 -1.89 -1.59
C GLY A 67 11.77 -3.16 -2.42
N SER A 68 12.20 -3.02 -3.67
CA SER A 68 12.39 -4.17 -4.56
C SER A 68 13.36 -3.88 -5.69
N ASP A 69 14.27 -4.81 -5.98
CA ASP A 69 15.16 -4.76 -7.14
C ASP A 69 14.63 -5.48 -8.38
N ALA A 70 13.34 -5.85 -8.38
CA ALA A 70 12.69 -6.41 -9.54
C ALA A 70 12.76 -5.47 -10.76
N ARG A 71 12.72 -6.06 -11.96
CA ARG A 71 12.82 -5.29 -13.23
C ARG A 71 11.74 -4.21 -13.36
N MET A 72 10.57 -4.44 -12.80
CA MET A 72 9.42 -3.53 -12.87
C MET A 72 9.43 -2.42 -11.81
N SER A 73 10.37 -2.46 -10.87
CA SER A 73 10.49 -1.46 -9.81
C SER A 73 10.98 -0.12 -10.36
N GLN A 74 10.37 0.97 -9.91
CA GLN A 74 10.81 2.32 -10.23
C GLN A 74 12.11 2.67 -9.49
N PRO A 75 12.89 3.66 -9.97
CA PRO A 75 14.14 4.06 -9.31
C PRO A 75 14.00 4.40 -7.83
N ASN A 76 12.88 5.04 -7.44
CA ASN A 76 12.58 5.41 -6.05
C ASN A 76 12.18 4.24 -5.14
N GLU A 77 11.96 3.04 -5.69
CA GLU A 77 11.68 1.79 -4.97
C GLU A 77 12.95 0.95 -4.73
N ARG A 78 14.10 1.44 -5.20
CA ARG A 78 15.39 0.74 -5.21
C ARG A 78 16.45 1.47 -4.38
N PRO A 79 17.47 0.75 -3.89
CA PRO A 79 17.57 -0.70 -3.86
C PRO A 79 16.66 -1.32 -2.78
N ALA A 80 16.42 -2.63 -2.89
CA ALA A 80 15.87 -3.36 -1.75
C ALA A 80 16.88 -3.33 -0.59
N HIS A 81 16.41 -3.04 0.62
CA HIS A 81 17.27 -2.90 1.80
C HIS A 81 16.58 -3.45 3.05
N LYS A 82 17.38 -3.80 4.06
CA LYS A 82 16.85 -4.39 5.29
C LYS A 82 16.33 -3.32 6.23
N VAL A 83 15.16 -3.55 6.80
CA VAL A 83 14.55 -2.74 7.85
C VAL A 83 14.06 -3.66 8.97
N ARG A 84 14.15 -3.20 10.22
CA ARG A 84 13.60 -3.87 11.39
C ARG A 84 12.42 -3.10 11.94
N LEU A 85 11.38 -3.81 12.35
CA LEU A 85 10.20 -3.23 12.99
C LEU A 85 9.89 -3.92 14.31
N SER A 86 9.45 -3.13 15.28
CA SER A 86 8.74 -3.57 16.46
C SER A 86 7.32 -4.03 16.08
N GLY A 87 6.68 -4.83 16.94
CA GLY A 87 5.29 -5.23 16.72
C GLY A 87 4.30 -4.11 16.99
N PHE A 88 3.24 -4.03 16.19
CA PHE A 88 2.21 -2.99 16.27
C PHE A 88 0.84 -3.50 15.80
N TRP A 89 -0.21 -2.72 16.07
CA TRP A 89 -1.55 -2.96 15.54
C TRP A 89 -1.81 -2.08 14.32
N MET A 90 -2.42 -2.64 13.28
CA MET A 90 -2.86 -1.91 12.08
C MET A 90 -4.35 -2.15 11.83
N ASP A 91 -5.09 -1.12 11.43
CA ASP A 91 -6.47 -1.28 10.97
C ASP A 91 -6.55 -2.33 9.86
N THR A 92 -7.53 -3.23 9.95
CA THR A 92 -7.71 -4.29 8.96
C THR A 92 -8.15 -3.74 7.59
N HIS A 93 -8.76 -2.55 7.58
CA HIS A 93 -9.19 -1.85 6.38
C HIS A 93 -8.89 -0.35 6.43
N ASP A 94 -9.08 0.33 5.31
CA ASP A 94 -9.07 1.79 5.24
C ASP A 94 -10.19 2.42 6.09
N VAL A 95 -9.97 3.61 6.61
CA VAL A 95 -11.00 4.35 7.34
C VAL A 95 -12.20 4.58 6.43
N THR A 96 -13.38 4.18 6.88
CA THR A 96 -14.63 4.26 6.14
C THR A 96 -15.27 5.64 6.22
N ASN A 97 -16.20 5.93 5.30
CA ASN A 97 -17.03 7.14 5.37
C ASN A 97 -17.81 7.22 6.69
N GLN A 98 -18.35 6.10 7.20
CA GLN A 98 -19.07 6.08 8.46
C GLN A 98 -18.18 6.41 9.66
N GLU A 99 -16.97 5.86 9.67
CA GLU A 99 -15.96 6.15 10.71
C GLU A 99 -15.55 7.62 10.70
N PHE A 100 -15.24 8.16 9.52
CA PHE A 100 -14.87 9.55 9.36
C PHE A 100 -16.03 10.49 9.72
N ALA A 101 -17.28 10.12 9.38
CA ALA A 101 -18.46 10.85 9.80
C ALA A 101 -18.61 10.93 11.32
N ARG A 102 -18.28 9.86 12.07
CA ARG A 102 -18.26 9.90 13.55
C ARG A 102 -17.22 10.88 14.07
N PHE A 103 -16.03 10.90 13.48
CA PHE A 103 -14.98 11.87 13.82
C PHE A 103 -15.47 13.31 13.62
N VAL A 104 -16.03 13.61 12.43
CA VAL A 104 -16.50 14.96 12.12
C VAL A 104 -17.67 15.35 13.02
N ALA A 105 -18.62 14.45 13.28
CA ALA A 105 -19.74 14.71 14.19
C ALA A 105 -19.27 14.97 15.63
N ALA A 106 -18.25 14.26 16.11
CA ALA A 106 -17.73 14.42 17.47
C ALA A 106 -16.89 15.69 17.68
N THR A 107 -16.32 16.25 16.61
CA THR A 107 -15.30 17.31 16.72
C THR A 107 -15.68 18.62 16.02
N GLY A 108 -16.66 18.59 15.12
CA GLY A 108 -16.95 19.72 14.22
C GLY A 108 -15.83 19.96 13.20
N TYR A 109 -14.99 18.96 12.93
CA TYR A 109 -13.85 19.11 12.02
C TYR A 109 -14.30 19.45 10.59
N VAL A 110 -13.62 20.43 10.00
CA VAL A 110 -13.79 20.87 8.60
C VAL A 110 -12.53 20.47 7.85
N THR A 111 -12.63 19.66 6.79
CA THR A 111 -11.45 19.14 6.09
C THR A 111 -10.73 20.21 5.29
N THR A 112 -9.49 19.93 4.87
CA THR A 112 -8.75 20.81 3.96
C THR A 112 -9.52 21.11 2.68
N ALA A 113 -10.21 20.13 2.09
CA ALA A 113 -11.04 20.32 0.89
C ALA A 113 -12.23 21.26 1.11
N GLU A 114 -12.75 21.35 2.34
CA GLU A 114 -13.86 22.23 2.72
C GLU A 114 -13.40 23.68 3.04
N ARG A 115 -12.09 23.93 3.12
CA ARG A 115 -11.51 25.25 3.47
C ARG A 115 -11.08 26.01 2.21
N LYS A 116 -11.09 27.35 2.28
CA LYS A 116 -10.48 28.20 1.24
C LYS A 116 -8.96 27.91 1.18
N PRO A 117 -8.39 27.52 0.03
CA PRO A 117 -6.96 27.32 -0.12
C PRO A 117 -6.18 28.60 0.19
N ARG A 118 -5.04 28.46 0.88
CA ARG A 118 -4.12 29.57 1.12
C ARG A 118 -3.05 29.59 0.03
N TRP A 119 -2.74 30.78 -0.48
CA TRP A 119 -1.68 30.95 -1.47
C TRP A 119 -0.34 30.43 -0.94
N GLU A 120 -0.09 30.62 0.35
CA GLU A 120 1.15 30.23 1.00
C GLU A 120 1.39 28.72 0.98
N ASP A 121 0.32 27.93 1.03
CA ASP A 121 0.39 26.46 0.96
C ASP A 121 0.52 25.96 -0.48
N LEU A 122 0.01 26.72 -1.46
CA LEU A 122 0.08 26.35 -2.88
C LEU A 122 1.41 26.75 -3.51
N GLN A 123 1.93 27.94 -3.20
CA GLN A 123 3.11 28.49 -3.88
C GLN A 123 4.37 27.63 -3.69
N VAL A 124 4.46 26.86 -2.60
CA VAL A 124 5.59 25.96 -2.34
C VAL A 124 5.63 24.76 -3.29
N GLN A 125 4.51 24.45 -3.95
CA GLN A 125 4.40 23.41 -4.98
C GLN A 125 4.63 23.94 -6.40
N LEU A 126 4.79 25.27 -6.58
CA LEU A 126 4.85 25.90 -7.89
C LEU A 126 6.27 26.37 -8.25
N PRO A 127 6.59 26.55 -9.55
CA PRO A 127 7.87 27.11 -9.95
C PRO A 127 8.11 28.50 -9.30
N PRO A 128 9.35 28.81 -8.88
CA PRO A 128 9.67 30.12 -8.34
C PRO A 128 9.26 31.25 -9.28
N GLY A 129 8.61 32.29 -8.74
CA GLY A 129 8.13 33.43 -9.52
C GLY A 129 6.75 33.23 -10.17
N THR A 130 6.07 32.12 -9.92
CA THR A 130 4.67 31.93 -10.35
C THR A 130 3.79 33.02 -9.71
N PRO A 131 3.04 33.82 -10.50
CA PRO A 131 2.22 34.88 -9.95
C PRO A 131 1.05 34.31 -9.13
N ARG A 132 0.74 34.97 -8.02
CA ARG A 132 -0.45 34.66 -7.23
C ARG A 132 -1.70 34.81 -8.11
N PRO A 133 -2.59 33.80 -8.16
CA PRO A 133 -3.84 33.91 -8.88
C PRO A 133 -4.78 34.89 -8.17
N ASP A 134 -5.80 35.36 -8.90
CA ASP A 134 -6.87 36.14 -8.30
C ASP A 134 -7.56 35.34 -7.17
N ASP A 135 -7.92 36.03 -6.09
CA ASP A 135 -8.52 35.43 -4.89
C ASP A 135 -9.83 34.70 -5.18
N SER A 136 -10.56 35.07 -6.24
CA SER A 136 -11.76 34.36 -6.70
C SER A 136 -11.51 32.95 -7.21
N LYS A 137 -10.24 32.60 -7.51
CA LYS A 137 -9.83 31.26 -7.94
C LYS A 137 -9.48 30.34 -6.77
N LEU A 138 -9.25 30.91 -5.59
CA LEU A 138 -8.95 30.16 -4.36
C LEU A 138 -10.28 29.84 -3.66
N VAL A 139 -10.95 28.79 -4.11
CA VAL A 139 -12.23 28.31 -3.56
C VAL A 139 -12.07 26.91 -2.98
N PRO A 140 -12.87 26.49 -1.98
CA PRO A 140 -12.87 25.11 -1.49
C PRO A 140 -13.18 24.11 -2.60
N GLY A 141 -12.61 22.92 -2.50
CA GLY A 141 -12.71 21.87 -3.51
C GLY A 141 -11.50 20.95 -3.48
N ALA A 142 -11.55 19.95 -4.37
CA ALA A 142 -10.55 18.89 -4.40
C ALA A 142 -10.32 18.37 -5.83
N MET A 143 -9.28 17.56 -6.00
CA MET A 143 -8.98 16.92 -7.29
C MET A 143 -9.88 15.70 -7.51
N VAL A 144 -10.58 15.70 -8.64
CA VAL A 144 -11.54 14.66 -9.02
C VAL A 144 -11.10 14.03 -10.33
N PHE A 145 -11.08 12.70 -10.37
CA PHE A 145 -11.00 11.95 -11.61
C PHE A 145 -12.33 12.02 -12.33
N VAL A 146 -12.34 12.58 -13.54
CA VAL A 146 -13.53 12.73 -14.38
C VAL A 146 -13.53 11.81 -15.60
N GLY A 147 -12.43 11.08 -15.84
CA GLY A 147 -12.26 10.24 -17.01
C GLY A 147 -12.23 11.03 -18.33
N THR A 148 -12.27 10.30 -19.44
CA THR A 148 -12.37 10.88 -20.79
C THR A 148 -13.42 10.16 -21.64
N ALA A 149 -13.94 10.84 -22.66
CA ALA A 149 -14.90 10.25 -23.61
C ALA A 149 -14.22 9.33 -24.67
N SER A 150 -12.90 9.41 -24.80
CA SER A 150 -12.10 8.61 -25.73
C SER A 150 -10.68 8.46 -25.20
N GLU A 151 -9.89 7.58 -25.81
CA GLU A 151 -8.46 7.49 -25.51
C GLU A 151 -7.77 8.84 -25.78
N VAL A 152 -6.81 9.16 -24.90
CA VAL A 152 -6.03 10.40 -24.94
C VAL A 152 -4.57 10.10 -24.63
N SER A 153 -3.68 11.07 -24.89
CA SER A 153 -2.28 10.93 -24.50
C SER A 153 -2.14 10.80 -22.98
N LEU A 154 -1.58 9.69 -22.52
CA LEU A 154 -1.32 9.42 -21.10
C LEU A 154 -0.27 10.34 -20.46
N ARG A 155 0.37 11.22 -21.26
CA ARG A 155 1.31 12.23 -20.77
C ARG A 155 0.62 13.50 -20.26
N ASP A 156 -0.66 13.71 -20.59
CA ASP A 156 -1.41 14.88 -20.20
C ASP A 156 -2.53 14.51 -19.21
N PHE A 157 -2.15 14.37 -17.94
CA PHE A 157 -3.12 14.03 -16.88
C PHE A 157 -4.19 15.09 -16.66
N SER A 158 -3.99 16.30 -17.18
CA SER A 158 -5.01 17.32 -17.20
C SER A 158 -6.17 16.98 -18.15
N GLN A 159 -6.18 15.86 -18.84
CA GLN A 159 -7.36 15.43 -19.61
C GLN A 159 -8.41 14.73 -18.72
N TRP A 160 -7.99 14.03 -17.66
CA TRP A 160 -8.88 13.23 -16.79
C TRP A 160 -8.90 13.64 -15.31
N TRP A 161 -8.05 14.59 -14.89
CA TRP A 161 -8.11 15.19 -13.55
C TRP A 161 -8.61 16.62 -13.60
N ARG A 162 -9.53 16.96 -12.71
CA ARG A 162 -10.09 18.32 -12.58
C ARG A 162 -10.07 18.75 -11.12
N TYR A 163 -9.70 20.00 -10.88
CA TYR A 163 -10.06 20.64 -9.62
C TYR A 163 -11.55 20.97 -9.67
N VAL A 164 -12.33 20.44 -8.74
CA VAL A 164 -13.78 20.61 -8.69
C VAL A 164 -14.15 21.41 -7.43
N PRO A 165 -14.61 22.66 -7.58
CA PRO A 165 -15.10 23.45 -6.46
C PRO A 165 -16.22 22.75 -5.70
N GLY A 166 -16.09 22.69 -4.37
CA GLY A 166 -17.02 22.00 -3.49
C GLY A 166 -17.02 20.47 -3.59
N ALA A 167 -16.00 19.87 -4.20
CA ALA A 167 -15.71 18.45 -3.98
C ALA A 167 -15.01 18.27 -2.62
N ASP A 168 -15.53 17.36 -1.81
CA ASP A 168 -15.02 17.02 -0.48
C ASP A 168 -15.37 15.56 -0.13
N TRP A 169 -15.12 15.13 1.11
CA TRP A 169 -15.34 13.75 1.52
C TRP A 169 -16.83 13.33 1.54
N ARG A 170 -17.77 14.28 1.72
CA ARG A 170 -19.23 14.04 1.63
C ARG A 170 -19.73 14.10 0.20
N HIS A 171 -19.03 14.85 -0.65
CA HIS A 171 -19.34 15.11 -2.05
C HIS A 171 -18.14 14.76 -2.96
N PRO A 172 -17.72 13.47 -3.07
CA PRO A 172 -16.42 13.12 -3.64
C PRO A 172 -16.24 13.40 -5.13
N GLN A 173 -17.33 13.57 -5.88
CA GLN A 173 -17.33 13.94 -7.31
C GLN A 173 -17.75 15.40 -7.53
N GLY A 174 -17.93 16.19 -6.46
CA GLY A 174 -18.42 17.57 -6.51
C GLY A 174 -19.81 17.73 -5.89
N PRO A 175 -20.34 18.97 -5.82
CA PRO A 175 -21.47 19.35 -4.96
C PRO A 175 -22.79 18.59 -5.16
N GLN A 176 -22.96 17.94 -6.31
CA GLN A 176 -24.16 17.16 -6.65
C GLN A 176 -24.04 15.67 -6.29
N SER A 177 -22.84 15.22 -5.94
CA SER A 177 -22.59 13.84 -5.49
C SER A 177 -22.89 13.68 -4.00
N ASN A 178 -22.97 12.44 -3.51
CA ASN A 178 -23.08 12.16 -2.09
C ASN A 178 -22.50 10.77 -1.77
N ILE A 179 -22.40 10.47 -0.47
CA ILE A 179 -21.94 9.18 0.07
C ILE A 179 -23.08 8.30 0.62
N ILE A 180 -24.34 8.57 0.27
CA ILE A 180 -25.48 7.76 0.72
C ILE A 180 -25.33 6.35 0.12
N GLY A 181 -25.40 5.31 0.96
CA GLY A 181 -25.17 3.93 0.53
C GLY A 181 -23.70 3.58 0.30
N LYS A 182 -22.77 4.44 0.73
CA LYS A 182 -21.32 4.23 0.67
C LYS A 182 -20.68 4.35 2.06
N GLU A 183 -21.43 4.02 3.10
CA GLU A 183 -21.00 4.15 4.50
C GLU A 183 -19.75 3.29 4.80
N ASP A 184 -19.66 2.12 4.17
CA ASP A 184 -18.57 1.14 4.27
C ASP A 184 -17.49 1.28 3.18
N HIS A 185 -17.59 2.28 2.32
CA HIS A 185 -16.51 2.63 1.39
C HIS A 185 -15.41 3.42 2.12
N PRO A 186 -14.15 3.35 1.65
CA PRO A 186 -13.09 4.17 2.20
C PRO A 186 -13.41 5.66 2.02
N VAL A 187 -13.12 6.45 3.04
CA VAL A 187 -13.17 7.92 2.94
C VAL A 187 -12.08 8.39 1.96
N VAL A 188 -12.47 9.31 1.06
CA VAL A 188 -11.58 9.95 0.08
C VAL A 188 -11.71 11.46 0.18
N GLN A 189 -10.99 12.22 -0.67
CA GLN A 189 -10.93 13.68 -0.59
C GLN A 189 -10.46 14.18 0.79
N VAL A 190 -9.52 13.44 1.38
CA VAL A 190 -8.88 13.76 2.65
C VAL A 190 -7.40 14.03 2.42
N SER A 191 -6.93 15.19 2.90
CA SER A 191 -5.53 15.56 2.90
C SER A 191 -4.75 14.79 3.98
N TYR A 192 -3.42 14.94 3.98
CA TYR A 192 -2.58 14.38 5.04
C TYR A 192 -2.96 14.96 6.42
N GLU A 193 -3.27 16.25 6.50
CA GLU A 193 -3.71 16.91 7.74
C GLU A 193 -5.01 16.28 8.28
N ASP A 194 -5.97 16.01 7.40
CA ASP A 194 -7.26 15.40 7.76
C ASP A 194 -7.07 13.99 8.31
N ALA A 195 -6.21 13.20 7.66
CA ALA A 195 -5.86 11.85 8.07
C ALA A 195 -5.16 11.85 9.45
N GLN A 196 -4.24 12.79 9.68
CA GLN A 196 -3.58 12.96 10.99
C GLN A 196 -4.56 13.40 12.09
N ALA A 197 -5.46 14.33 11.78
CA ALA A 197 -6.47 14.82 12.73
C ALA A 197 -7.41 13.69 13.17
N TYR A 198 -7.89 12.89 12.22
CA TYR A 198 -8.68 11.69 12.51
C TYR A 198 -7.88 10.70 13.37
N ALA A 199 -6.65 10.36 12.95
CA ALA A 199 -5.85 9.36 13.65
C ALA A 199 -5.60 9.76 15.11
N LYS A 200 -5.29 11.05 15.35
CA LYS A 200 -5.13 11.60 16.70
C LYS A 200 -6.42 11.50 17.52
N TRP A 201 -7.57 11.87 16.95
CA TRP A 201 -8.87 11.75 17.62
C TRP A 201 -9.18 10.30 18.00
N ALA A 202 -8.86 9.35 17.12
CA ALA A 202 -9.05 7.93 17.36
C ALA A 202 -8.05 7.34 18.39
N GLY A 203 -7.10 8.12 18.90
CA GLY A 203 -6.03 7.64 19.79
C GLY A 203 -4.98 6.77 19.07
N LYS A 204 -4.86 6.94 17.75
CA LYS A 204 -3.99 6.19 16.83
C LYS A 204 -3.00 7.14 16.15
N ARG A 205 -2.30 6.66 15.12
CA ARG A 205 -1.45 7.44 14.22
C ARG A 205 -1.47 6.86 12.81
N LEU A 206 -0.92 7.58 11.83
CA LEU A 206 -0.63 6.99 10.52
C LEU A 206 0.53 5.98 10.63
N PRO A 207 0.53 4.91 9.80
CA PRO A 207 1.67 3.99 9.70
C PRO A 207 2.89 4.73 9.17
N THR A 208 4.09 4.31 9.59
CA THR A 208 5.29 4.69 8.81
C THR A 208 5.26 3.98 7.46
N GLU A 209 6.03 4.46 6.49
CA GLU A 209 6.18 3.82 5.18
C GLU A 209 6.65 2.36 5.33
N ALA A 210 7.59 2.13 6.25
CA ALA A 210 8.11 0.80 6.54
C ALA A 210 7.08 -0.12 7.19
N GLU A 211 6.32 0.38 8.17
CA GLU A 211 5.22 -0.36 8.79
C GLU A 211 4.17 -0.75 7.75
N TRP A 212 3.81 0.18 6.87
CA TRP A 212 2.84 -0.06 5.80
C TRP A 212 3.33 -1.17 4.86
N GLU A 213 4.57 -1.08 4.36
CA GLU A 213 5.07 -2.08 3.41
C GLU A 213 5.25 -3.46 4.06
N PHE A 214 5.78 -3.51 5.27
CA PHE A 214 5.92 -4.76 6.02
C PHE A 214 4.57 -5.45 6.24
N ALA A 215 3.57 -4.67 6.65
CA ALA A 215 2.22 -5.15 6.86
C ALA A 215 1.58 -5.60 5.53
N ALA A 216 1.76 -4.84 4.45
CA ALA A 216 1.25 -5.15 3.11
C ALA A 216 1.80 -6.48 2.58
N ARG A 217 3.10 -6.75 2.82
CA ARG A 217 3.75 -8.00 2.42
C ARG A 217 3.13 -9.25 3.05
N GLY A 218 2.46 -9.14 4.19
CA GLY A 218 1.75 -10.27 4.79
C GLY A 218 2.66 -11.50 5.00
N GLY A 219 3.91 -11.28 5.42
CA GLY A 219 4.90 -12.34 5.62
C GLY A 219 5.49 -12.94 4.32
N LEU A 220 5.14 -12.42 3.14
CA LEU A 220 5.75 -12.83 1.88
C LEU A 220 7.05 -12.07 1.62
N GLU A 221 8.12 -12.81 1.35
CA GLU A 221 9.42 -12.22 1.01
C GLU A 221 9.43 -11.79 -0.47
N GLN A 222 9.63 -10.49 -0.71
CA GLN A 222 9.86 -9.92 -2.05
C GLN A 222 8.80 -10.26 -3.12
N ALA A 223 7.58 -10.61 -2.70
CA ALA A 223 6.46 -10.77 -3.62
C ALA A 223 6.08 -9.43 -4.29
N THR A 224 5.69 -9.50 -5.56
CA THR A 224 5.28 -8.32 -6.37
C THR A 224 4.01 -7.66 -5.83
N TYR A 225 3.02 -8.47 -5.45
CA TYR A 225 1.73 -8.06 -4.93
C TYR A 225 1.54 -8.54 -3.49
N VAL A 226 0.56 -7.97 -2.80
CA VAL A 226 0.26 -8.30 -1.39
C VAL A 226 -0.23 -9.74 -1.19
N TRP A 227 -0.58 -10.44 -2.26
CA TRP A 227 -0.98 -11.84 -2.28
C TRP A 227 -0.02 -12.79 -3.01
N GLY A 228 1.06 -12.30 -3.63
CA GLY A 228 1.99 -13.14 -4.39
C GLY A 228 2.54 -12.47 -5.67
N ASN A 229 2.88 -13.28 -6.67
CA ASN A 229 3.56 -12.79 -7.89
C ASN A 229 2.68 -12.79 -9.15
N GLU A 230 1.51 -13.42 -9.08
CA GLU A 230 0.53 -13.42 -10.17
C GLU A 230 -0.56 -12.38 -9.87
N LEU A 231 -0.88 -11.53 -10.85
CA LEU A 231 -1.84 -10.43 -10.66
C LEU A 231 -3.25 -10.96 -10.36
N ALA A 232 -3.69 -11.96 -11.12
CA ALA A 232 -5.01 -12.56 -11.02
C ALA A 232 -4.90 -14.09 -10.89
N PRO A 233 -4.49 -14.61 -9.73
CA PRO A 233 -4.30 -16.04 -9.52
C PRO A 233 -5.58 -16.83 -9.82
N ASN A 234 -5.49 -17.76 -10.76
CA ASN A 234 -6.63 -18.53 -11.29
C ASN A 234 -7.72 -17.63 -11.92
N GLY A 235 -7.34 -16.50 -12.50
CA GLY A 235 -8.26 -15.52 -13.10
C GLY A 235 -9.11 -14.73 -12.10
N ARG A 236 -8.78 -14.76 -10.80
CA ARG A 236 -9.53 -14.05 -9.76
C ARG A 236 -8.99 -12.63 -9.57
N PRO A 237 -9.84 -11.59 -9.57
CA PRO A 237 -9.41 -10.26 -9.20
C PRO A 237 -9.10 -10.22 -7.70
N MET A 238 -7.96 -9.62 -7.34
CA MET A 238 -7.45 -9.60 -5.96
C MET A 238 -7.42 -8.20 -5.33
N ALA A 239 -7.74 -7.17 -6.13
CA ALA A 239 -7.76 -5.79 -5.72
C ALA A 239 -8.76 -5.02 -6.60
N ASN A 240 -9.22 -3.88 -6.10
CA ASN A 240 -9.97 -2.91 -6.91
C ASN A 240 -8.97 -2.03 -7.68
N ILE A 241 -8.68 -2.39 -8.94
CA ILE A 241 -7.83 -1.61 -9.87
C ILE A 241 -8.55 -1.43 -11.21
N TRP A 242 -8.04 -0.56 -12.08
CA TRP A 242 -8.67 -0.28 -13.36
C TRP A 242 -8.81 -1.56 -14.21
N ASP A 243 -7.74 -2.35 -14.31
CA ASP A 243 -7.69 -3.53 -15.20
C ASP A 243 -8.48 -4.74 -14.67
N THR A 244 -8.95 -4.69 -13.42
CA THR A 244 -9.85 -5.71 -12.88
C THR A 244 -11.32 -5.46 -13.22
N ARG A 245 -11.62 -4.30 -13.82
CA ARG A 245 -12.93 -3.96 -14.38
C ARG A 245 -12.99 -4.40 -15.83
N GLU A 246 -14.21 -4.51 -16.36
CA GLU A 246 -14.43 -4.88 -17.76
C GLU A 246 -13.54 -4.05 -18.71
N SER A 247 -13.16 -4.64 -19.85
CA SER A 247 -12.11 -4.13 -20.73
C SER A 247 -12.46 -2.76 -21.33
N GLN A 248 -12.09 -1.68 -20.63
CA GLN A 248 -12.06 -0.32 -21.13
C GLN A 248 -10.65 0.26 -20.96
N PRO A 249 -10.11 0.95 -21.97
CA PRO A 249 -8.78 1.55 -21.87
C PRO A 249 -8.78 2.68 -20.84
N PHE A 250 -7.73 2.77 -20.02
CA PHE A 250 -7.54 3.94 -19.16
C PHE A 250 -7.25 5.17 -20.05
N PRO A 251 -7.85 6.35 -19.80
CA PRO A 251 -8.78 6.74 -18.74
C PRO A 251 -10.24 6.89 -19.22
N VAL A 252 -10.67 6.07 -20.18
CA VAL A 252 -11.98 6.20 -20.84
C VAL A 252 -13.11 5.80 -19.90
N VAL A 253 -14.14 6.64 -19.81
CA VAL A 253 -15.36 6.41 -19.03
C VAL A 253 -16.56 6.79 -19.92
N THR A 254 -17.04 5.84 -20.69
CA THR A 254 -18.15 6.04 -21.65
C THR A 254 -19.40 5.21 -21.32
N ASP A 255 -19.25 4.15 -20.56
CA ASP A 255 -20.37 3.31 -20.12
C ASP A 255 -20.65 3.54 -18.64
N GLU A 256 -21.75 4.22 -18.33
CA GLU A 256 -22.21 4.45 -16.96
C GLU A 256 -22.49 3.16 -16.18
N LYS A 257 -22.65 2.02 -16.89
CA LYS A 257 -22.82 0.70 -16.26
C LYS A 257 -21.54 0.11 -15.71
N ILE A 258 -20.36 0.63 -16.11
CA ILE A 258 -19.06 0.21 -15.58
C ILE A 258 -18.71 1.18 -14.44
N PRO A 259 -18.98 0.81 -13.17
CA PRO A 259 -18.77 1.74 -12.06
C PRO A 259 -17.28 2.02 -11.88
N VAL A 260 -16.89 3.28 -12.07
CA VAL A 260 -15.54 3.76 -11.77
C VAL A 260 -15.52 4.45 -10.41
N GLY A 261 -15.00 3.76 -9.39
CA GLY A 261 -14.82 4.36 -8.06
C GLY A 261 -14.26 3.43 -7.00
N THR A 262 -14.43 3.78 -5.75
CA THR A 262 -14.15 2.88 -4.61
C THR A 262 -15.11 1.70 -4.56
N THR A 263 -14.70 0.58 -3.97
CA THR A 263 -15.57 -0.51 -3.50
C THR A 263 -15.68 -0.47 -1.98
N PRO A 264 -16.68 -1.12 -1.36
CA PRO A 264 -16.71 -1.34 0.08
C PRO A 264 -15.37 -1.89 0.58
N VAL A 265 -14.93 -1.46 1.76
CA VAL A 265 -13.71 -1.99 2.33
C VAL A 265 -13.85 -3.49 2.59
N GLY A 266 -12.77 -4.25 2.36
CA GLY A 266 -12.80 -5.70 2.57
C GLY A 266 -13.51 -6.51 1.48
N THR A 267 -13.79 -5.90 0.32
CA THR A 267 -14.39 -6.60 -0.83
C THR A 267 -13.51 -7.75 -1.33
N TYR A 268 -12.18 -7.57 -1.34
CA TYR A 268 -11.21 -8.54 -1.84
C TYR A 268 -10.60 -9.37 -0.72
N ALA A 269 -9.90 -10.46 -1.05
CA ALA A 269 -9.28 -11.32 -0.05
C ALA A 269 -8.21 -10.58 0.75
N PRO A 270 -8.12 -10.79 2.08
CA PRO A 270 -7.08 -10.18 2.90
C PRO A 270 -5.72 -10.87 2.64
N ASN A 271 -4.63 -10.17 2.96
CA ASN A 271 -3.31 -10.79 3.01
C ASN A 271 -3.16 -11.71 4.24
N ASN A 272 -2.01 -12.37 4.43
CA ASN A 272 -1.84 -13.34 5.54
C ASN A 272 -1.90 -12.70 6.94
N TYR A 273 -1.75 -11.38 7.06
CA TYR A 273 -1.93 -10.66 8.33
C TYR A 273 -3.38 -10.24 8.57
N GLY A 274 -4.31 -10.59 7.68
CA GLY A 274 -5.72 -10.24 7.82
C GLY A 274 -6.04 -8.79 7.38
N LEU A 275 -5.17 -8.19 6.57
CA LEU A 275 -5.34 -6.83 6.07
C LEU A 275 -5.96 -6.84 4.68
N TYR A 276 -7.03 -6.07 4.53
CA TYR A 276 -7.77 -5.86 3.30
C TYR A 276 -7.26 -4.63 2.57
N ASP A 277 -7.45 -4.59 1.25
CA ASP A 277 -7.24 -3.41 0.40
C ASP A 277 -5.84 -2.77 0.53
N MET A 278 -4.82 -3.56 0.87
CA MET A 278 -3.41 -3.09 0.87
C MET A 278 -2.88 -2.83 -0.55
N ALA A 279 -3.63 -3.24 -1.58
CA ALA A 279 -3.38 -2.91 -2.97
C ALA A 279 -4.70 -2.51 -3.66
N GLY A 280 -4.68 -1.41 -4.41
CA GLY A 280 -5.86 -0.86 -5.06
C GLY A 280 -6.84 -0.22 -4.08
N ASN A 281 -8.10 -0.11 -4.52
CA ASN A 281 -9.17 0.68 -3.90
C ASN A 281 -8.78 2.16 -3.77
N VAL A 282 -8.07 2.57 -2.73
CA VAL A 282 -7.57 3.93 -2.56
C VAL A 282 -6.09 3.93 -2.23
N TRP A 283 -5.38 4.96 -2.68
CA TRP A 283 -4.06 5.28 -2.16
C TRP A 283 -4.17 5.54 -0.65
N GLN A 284 -3.09 5.28 0.08
CA GLN A 284 -3.09 5.41 1.54
C GLN A 284 -1.96 6.33 2.01
N TRP A 285 -2.33 7.35 2.79
CA TRP A 285 -1.37 8.20 3.47
C TRP A 285 -0.53 7.42 4.49
N THR A 286 0.78 7.70 4.52
CA THR A 286 1.70 7.24 5.58
C THR A 286 2.34 8.44 6.28
N GLY A 287 2.96 8.22 7.43
CA GLY A 287 3.54 9.27 8.27
C GLY A 287 4.75 9.99 7.68
N ASP A 288 5.43 9.39 6.71
CA ASP A 288 6.77 9.75 6.28
C ASP A 288 6.78 10.94 5.30
N TRP A 289 7.81 11.78 5.39
CA TRP A 289 8.14 12.67 4.29
C TRP A 289 8.69 11.85 3.12
N TYR A 290 8.32 12.23 1.90
CA TYR A 290 8.79 11.54 0.71
C TYR A 290 10.17 12.05 0.29
N ARG A 291 11.13 11.13 0.19
CA ARG A 291 12.34 11.34 -0.60
C ARG A 291 12.46 10.30 -1.70
N ALA A 292 12.73 10.75 -2.93
CA ALA A 292 13.01 9.90 -4.08
C ALA A 292 14.26 9.03 -3.84
N ASP A 293 15.21 9.50 -3.03
CA ASP A 293 16.47 8.82 -2.75
C ASP A 293 16.55 8.15 -1.36
N ALA A 294 15.43 8.06 -0.62
CA ALA A 294 15.40 7.50 0.73
C ALA A 294 16.02 6.10 0.82
N PHE A 295 15.60 5.19 -0.04
CA PHE A 295 16.05 3.79 0.02
C PHE A 295 17.55 3.64 -0.32
N ARG A 296 18.07 4.50 -1.20
CA ARG A 296 19.51 4.55 -1.51
C ARG A 296 20.33 5.04 -0.32
N ILE A 297 19.78 5.94 0.50
CA ILE A 297 20.42 6.42 1.74
C ILE A 297 20.36 5.31 2.79
N GLU A 298 19.19 4.73 3.04
CA GLU A 298 18.99 3.71 4.07
C GLU A 298 19.78 2.43 3.80
N ALA A 299 19.94 2.05 2.53
CA ALA A 299 20.78 0.91 2.13
C ALA A 299 22.28 1.07 2.49
N GLN A 300 22.73 2.28 2.82
CA GLN A 300 24.12 2.54 3.24
C GLN A 300 24.32 2.39 4.75
N TYR A 301 23.25 2.22 5.53
CA TYR A 301 23.36 2.03 6.96
C TYR A 301 24.07 0.72 7.30
N ARG A 302 25.00 0.78 8.25
CA ARG A 302 25.77 -0.40 8.70
C ARG A 302 24.89 -1.46 9.36
N GLN A 303 23.76 -1.04 9.93
CA GLN A 303 22.77 -1.88 10.56
C GLN A 303 21.39 -1.49 10.03
N PRO A 304 20.49 -2.45 9.80
CA PRO A 304 19.10 -2.16 9.46
C PRO A 304 18.49 -1.21 10.49
N PRO A 305 17.86 -0.10 10.08
CA PRO A 305 17.21 0.80 11.01
C PRO A 305 16.08 0.06 11.73
N LEU A 306 15.91 0.33 13.02
CA LEU A 306 14.79 -0.14 13.82
C LEU A 306 13.72 0.95 13.85
N ASP A 307 12.50 0.62 13.43
CA ASP A 307 11.35 1.51 13.39
C ASP A 307 11.65 2.85 12.68
N PRO A 308 12.12 2.84 11.41
CA PRO A 308 12.40 4.08 10.69
C PRO A 308 11.13 4.92 10.57
N ALA A 309 11.24 6.20 10.94
CA ALA A 309 10.17 7.19 10.85
C ALA A 309 10.22 8.02 9.55
N GLY A 310 11.05 7.59 8.60
CA GLY A 310 11.34 8.30 7.37
C GLY A 310 12.28 9.50 7.53
N PRO A 311 12.55 10.21 6.42
CA PRO A 311 13.42 11.37 6.42
C PRO A 311 12.77 12.59 7.09
N ALA A 312 13.60 13.53 7.55
CA ALA A 312 13.13 14.76 8.20
C ALA A 312 12.48 15.78 7.24
N GLN A 313 12.73 15.65 5.93
CA GLN A 313 12.28 16.59 4.90
C GLN A 313 12.03 15.89 3.56
N SER A 314 11.24 16.53 2.70
CA SER A 314 10.94 16.08 1.34
C SER A 314 12.13 16.28 0.38
N PHE A 315 12.23 15.43 -0.64
CA PHE A 315 13.12 15.62 -1.78
C PHE A 315 12.63 14.82 -2.99
N ASP A 316 12.23 15.49 -4.07
CA ASP A 316 11.76 14.87 -5.30
C ASP A 316 12.19 15.67 -6.53
N PRO A 317 13.33 15.34 -7.15
CA PRO A 317 13.81 16.04 -8.35
C PRO A 317 13.05 15.64 -9.63
N ASP A 318 12.23 14.60 -9.58
CA ASP A 318 11.66 13.96 -10.77
C ASP A 318 10.23 14.42 -11.07
N ASP A 319 9.67 15.35 -10.28
CA ASP A 319 8.33 15.89 -10.50
C ASP A 319 8.36 17.18 -11.36
N PRO A 320 7.92 17.12 -12.62
CA PRO A 320 8.06 18.24 -13.55
C PRO A 320 7.26 19.46 -13.11
N GLY A 321 7.93 20.61 -13.05
CA GLY A 321 7.29 21.88 -12.69
C GLY A 321 7.05 22.06 -11.19
N VAL A 322 7.55 21.16 -10.33
CA VAL A 322 7.48 21.29 -8.88
C VAL A 322 8.90 21.47 -8.33
N PRO A 323 9.15 22.40 -7.39
CA PRO A 323 10.46 22.52 -6.74
C PRO A 323 10.87 21.21 -6.07
N SER A 324 12.15 20.82 -6.20
CA SER A 324 12.61 19.52 -5.67
C SER A 324 12.50 19.38 -4.15
N ALA A 325 12.48 20.49 -3.42
CA ALA A 325 12.28 20.53 -1.97
C ALA A 325 10.81 20.73 -1.55
N ALA A 326 9.87 20.79 -2.51
CA ALA A 326 8.46 20.96 -2.20
C ALA A 326 7.96 19.85 -1.26
N PRO A 327 7.11 20.16 -0.27
CA PRO A 327 6.68 19.19 0.72
C PRO A 327 5.85 18.09 0.07
N LYS A 328 6.23 16.84 0.30
CA LYS A 328 5.47 15.67 -0.14
C LYS A 328 5.47 14.60 0.95
N ARG A 329 4.31 13.99 1.18
CA ARG A 329 4.18 12.83 2.06
C ARG A 329 4.11 11.57 1.22
N VAL A 330 4.57 10.46 1.79
CA VAL A 330 4.53 9.16 1.12
C VAL A 330 3.09 8.65 1.07
N THR A 331 2.67 8.23 -0.12
CA THR A 331 1.46 7.43 -0.35
C THR A 331 1.81 6.05 -0.91
N ARG A 332 1.04 5.03 -0.51
CA ARG A 332 1.27 3.62 -0.86
C ARG A 332 -0.02 2.94 -1.35
N GLY A 333 0.11 1.79 -2.01
CA GLY A 333 -0.99 0.86 -2.32
C GLY A 333 -1.66 1.01 -3.69
N GLY A 334 -1.55 2.16 -4.36
CA GLY A 334 -2.29 2.39 -5.60
C GLY A 334 -3.80 2.58 -5.34
N SER A 335 -4.61 2.65 -6.40
CA SER A 335 -6.06 2.88 -6.28
C SER A 335 -6.85 2.16 -7.37
N PHE A 336 -8.17 2.32 -7.36
CA PHE A 336 -9.07 1.87 -8.43
C PHE A 336 -8.78 2.46 -9.81
N LEU A 337 -7.87 3.44 -9.92
CA LEU A 337 -7.42 4.04 -11.18
C LEU A 337 -6.08 3.48 -11.68
N CYS A 338 -5.42 2.62 -10.91
CA CYS A 338 -4.15 2.04 -11.33
C CYS A 338 -4.37 1.00 -12.45
N SER A 339 -3.50 1.04 -13.46
CA SER A 339 -3.57 0.22 -14.68
C SER A 339 -2.17 -0.19 -15.13
N ASP A 340 -2.01 -1.36 -15.74
CA ASP A 340 -0.78 -1.85 -16.34
C ASP A 340 -0.24 -0.94 -17.46
N THR A 341 -1.13 -0.23 -18.15
CA THR A 341 -0.80 0.70 -19.24
C THR A 341 -0.33 2.08 -18.76
N TYR A 342 -0.62 2.47 -17.52
CA TYR A 342 -0.35 3.83 -17.01
C TYR A 342 0.35 3.87 -15.66
N CYS A 343 -0.17 3.15 -14.66
CA CYS A 343 0.26 3.24 -13.27
C CYS A 343 0.15 1.90 -12.55
N ILE A 344 1.24 1.15 -12.49
CA ILE A 344 1.37 -0.13 -11.78
C ILE A 344 1.69 0.02 -10.29
N SER A 345 1.09 1.01 -9.63
CA SER A 345 1.39 1.31 -8.21
C SER A 345 0.61 0.45 -7.21
N TYR A 346 -0.19 -0.51 -7.67
CA TYR A 346 -0.79 -1.57 -6.83
C TYR A 346 0.22 -2.66 -6.41
N ARG A 347 1.49 -2.52 -6.77
CA ARG A 347 2.58 -3.40 -6.29
C ARG A 347 2.97 -3.03 -4.86
N THR A 348 3.38 -4.03 -4.10
CA THR A 348 3.70 -3.87 -2.68
C THR A 348 4.83 -2.86 -2.43
N SER A 349 5.86 -2.83 -3.29
CA SER A 349 7.00 -1.92 -3.19
C SER A 349 6.74 -0.52 -3.74
N ALA A 350 5.63 -0.31 -4.46
CA ALA A 350 5.38 0.96 -5.13
C ALA A 350 5.06 2.07 -4.13
N ARG A 351 5.62 3.24 -4.40
CA ARG A 351 5.52 4.43 -3.55
C ARG A 351 5.47 5.70 -4.40
N ARG A 352 4.75 6.71 -3.91
CA ARG A 352 4.66 8.04 -4.52
C ARG A 352 4.84 9.13 -3.47
N GLY A 353 5.41 10.25 -3.90
CA GLY A 353 5.33 11.50 -3.16
C GLY A 353 4.07 12.23 -3.59
N THR A 354 3.27 12.68 -2.62
CA THR A 354 2.04 13.43 -2.87
C THR A 354 2.06 14.71 -2.05
N ASP A 355 1.64 15.83 -2.65
CA ASP A 355 1.44 17.10 -1.93
C ASP A 355 0.50 16.86 -0.73
N PRO A 356 0.94 17.13 0.52
CA PRO A 356 0.16 16.84 1.72
C PRO A 356 -1.18 17.58 1.78
N MET A 357 -1.34 18.68 1.04
CA MET A 357 -2.58 19.46 1.02
C MET A 357 -3.58 18.95 -0.03
N ASN A 358 -3.12 18.12 -0.97
CA ASN A 358 -3.94 17.69 -2.09
C ASN A 358 -4.91 16.59 -1.67
N SER A 359 -6.20 16.91 -1.73
CA SER A 359 -7.29 15.95 -1.54
C SER A 359 -7.69 15.39 -2.90
N MET A 360 -7.76 14.06 -3.02
CA MET A 360 -8.04 13.41 -4.30
C MET A 360 -9.12 12.33 -4.15
N SER A 361 -9.95 12.15 -5.19
CA SER A 361 -11.07 11.19 -5.21
C SER A 361 -10.68 9.71 -5.12
N HIS A 362 -9.39 9.41 -4.97
CA HIS A 362 -8.82 8.07 -4.91
C HIS A 362 -7.78 7.89 -3.78
N LEU A 363 -7.75 8.81 -2.81
CA LEU A 363 -6.75 8.87 -1.75
C LEU A 363 -7.45 8.93 -0.39
N GLY A 364 -7.18 7.92 0.43
CA GLY A 364 -7.66 7.74 1.79
C GLY A 364 -6.50 7.39 2.72
N PHE A 365 -6.80 6.63 3.78
CA PHE A 365 -5.79 6.22 4.75
C PHE A 365 -6.32 5.11 5.67
N ARG A 366 -5.37 4.47 6.36
CA ARG A 366 -5.61 3.60 7.52
C ARG A 366 -4.68 3.98 8.66
N THR A 367 -4.95 3.48 9.85
CA THR A 367 -4.19 3.87 11.05
C THR A 367 -3.54 2.69 11.75
N VAL A 368 -2.59 3.00 12.62
CA VAL A 368 -1.87 2.05 13.46
C VAL A 368 -1.81 2.55 14.90
N MET A 369 -1.54 1.63 15.82
CA MET A 369 -1.16 1.97 17.19
C MET A 369 -0.23 0.91 17.77
N THR A 370 0.61 1.31 18.71
CA THR A 370 1.48 0.38 19.46
C THR A 370 0.68 -0.38 20.52
N GLN A 371 1.20 -1.52 20.95
CA GLN A 371 0.65 -2.26 22.09
C GLN A 371 0.54 -1.39 23.35
N ALA A 372 1.55 -0.54 23.61
CA ALA A 372 1.56 0.35 24.75
C ALA A 372 0.46 1.43 24.68
N GLN A 373 0.22 2.01 23.49
CA GLN A 373 -0.87 2.96 23.29
C GLN A 373 -2.24 2.32 23.56
N TRP A 374 -2.46 1.09 23.11
CA TRP A 374 -3.71 0.38 23.39
C TRP A 374 -3.88 0.09 24.88
N GLN A 375 -2.85 -0.40 25.57
CA GLN A 375 -2.89 -0.66 27.00
C GLN A 375 -3.20 0.60 27.82
N LEU A 376 -2.59 1.74 27.45
CA LEU A 376 -2.85 3.03 28.08
C LEU A 376 -4.31 3.48 27.87
N ALA A 377 -4.86 3.32 26.66
CA ALA A 377 -6.24 3.66 26.37
C ALA A 377 -7.23 2.82 27.21
N GLN A 378 -6.94 1.53 27.42
CA GLN A 378 -7.77 0.66 28.24
C GLN A 378 -7.71 1.03 29.73
N ALA A 379 -6.53 1.38 30.25
CA ALA A 379 -6.38 1.84 31.63
C ALA A 379 -7.19 3.12 31.91
N ASN A 380 -7.20 4.06 30.96
CA ASN A 380 -7.97 5.30 31.08
C ASN A 380 -9.50 5.07 31.05
N LYS A 381 -9.98 4.09 30.29
CA LYS A 381 -11.42 3.73 30.32
C LYS A 381 -11.82 3.16 31.68
N HIS A 382 -10.96 2.34 32.30
CA HIS A 382 -11.22 1.76 33.61
C HIS A 382 -11.21 2.81 34.72
N SER A 383 -10.32 3.80 34.66
CA SER A 383 -10.27 4.87 35.67
C SER A 383 -11.48 5.82 35.60
N VAL A 384 -12.07 6.01 34.42
CA VAL A 384 -13.31 6.77 34.24
C VAL A 384 -14.54 5.97 34.70
N ALA A 385 -14.56 4.65 34.50
CA ALA A 385 -15.70 3.81 34.90
C ALA A 385 -15.79 3.53 36.42
N VAL A 386 -14.72 3.80 37.18
CA VAL A 386 -14.64 3.60 38.64
C VAL A 386 -14.91 4.91 39.42
N ARG A 387 -15.07 6.03 38.71
CA ARG A 387 -15.53 7.32 39.27
C ARG A 387 -17.01 7.50 38.97
#